data_AF-A0A179SGJ8-F1
#
_entry.id   AF-A0A179SGJ8-F1
#
_cell.length_a   1.000
_cell.length_b   1.000
_cell.length_c   1.000
_cell.angle_alpha   90.00
_cell.angle_beta   90.00
_cell.angle_gamma   90.00
#
_symmetry.space_group_name_H-M   'P 1'
#
loop_
_entity.id
_entity.type
_entity.pdbx_description
1 polymer ?
#
loop_
_entity_poly.entity_id
_entity_poly.type
_entity_poly.pdbx_seq_one_letter_code
_entity_poly.pdbx_strand_id
1 'polypeptide(L)'
;MIGLDDHAEPHGAVTGPDRDVLTAEREAHRLAAVDLLRGLQAACDRFAAALPPPTAERGGQSLEAQAAMLAAMEDFNRADTAARTVLASYGALLDVQGVA
;
A
#
# COMPACT_ATOMS: atom_id res chain seq x y z
N MET A 1 -35.50 46.72 -24.41
CA MET A 1 -36.09 45.67 -23.56
C MET A 1 -35.22 44.44 -23.78
N ILE A 2 -34.41 44.08 -22.78
CA ILE A 2 -33.42 42.99 -22.87
C ILE A 2 -34.18 41.67 -22.64
N GLY A 3 -34.16 40.78 -23.62
CA GLY A 3 -34.50 39.38 -23.46
C GLY A 3 -33.22 38.56 -23.45
N LEU A 4 -32.67 38.36 -22.25
CA LEU A 4 -31.64 37.36 -22.00
C LEU A 4 -32.34 36.00 -21.99
N ASP A 5 -32.36 35.29 -23.11
CA ASP A 5 -32.62 33.85 -23.10
C ASP A 5 -31.31 33.13 -22.81
N ASP A 6 -31.04 33.07 -21.51
CA ASP A 6 -29.99 32.28 -20.89
C ASP A 6 -30.40 30.81 -20.95
N HIS A 7 -30.19 30.16 -22.11
CA HIS A 7 -30.20 28.71 -22.19
C HIS A 7 -28.90 28.17 -21.61
N ALA A 8 -28.78 28.23 -20.29
CA ALA A 8 -27.82 27.44 -19.55
C ALA A 8 -28.16 25.96 -19.79
N GLU A 9 -27.41 25.30 -20.67
CA GLU A 9 -27.41 23.84 -20.76
C GLU A 9 -27.13 23.27 -19.37
N PRO A 10 -27.90 22.26 -18.92
CA PRO A 10 -27.64 21.63 -17.64
C PRO A 10 -26.25 21.00 -17.75
N HIS A 11 -25.28 21.60 -17.05
CA HIS A 11 -24.00 20.98 -16.80
C HIS A 11 -24.29 19.56 -16.35
N GLY A 12 -23.87 18.60 -17.18
CA GLY A 12 -24.09 17.19 -16.94
C GLY A 12 -23.71 16.92 -15.50
N ALA A 13 -24.70 16.52 -14.69
CA ALA A 13 -24.46 16.15 -13.33
C ALA A 13 -23.50 14.97 -13.39
N VAL A 14 -22.20 15.25 -13.21
CA VAL A 14 -21.23 14.25 -12.82
C VAL A 14 -21.73 13.83 -11.45
N THR A 15 -22.62 12.85 -11.42
CA THR A 15 -22.98 12.14 -10.21
C THR A 15 -21.68 11.52 -9.74
N GLY A 16 -21.03 12.22 -8.81
CA GLY A 16 -19.89 11.67 -8.09
C GLY A 16 -20.28 10.32 -7.49
N PRO A 17 -19.31 9.41 -7.31
CA PRO A 17 -19.58 8.12 -6.72
C PRO A 17 -20.36 8.29 -5.42
N ASP A 18 -21.36 7.44 -5.23
CA ASP A 18 -22.21 7.47 -4.04
C ASP A 18 -21.34 7.42 -2.78
N ARG A 19 -21.71 8.22 -1.78
CA ARG A 19 -20.90 8.39 -0.56
C ARG A 19 -20.69 7.05 0.16
N ASP A 20 -21.66 6.14 0.04
CA ASP A 20 -21.59 4.79 0.58
C ASP A 20 -20.57 3.91 -0.17
N VAL A 21 -20.45 4.09 -1.50
CA VAL A 21 -19.44 3.41 -2.33
C VAL A 21 -18.04 3.87 -1.96
N LEU A 22 -17.83 5.19 -1.83
CA LEU A 22 -16.55 5.75 -1.39
C LEU A 22 -16.14 5.28 0.02
N THR A 23 -17.11 5.09 0.90
CA THR A 23 -16.87 4.59 2.27
C THR A 23 -16.48 3.11 2.26
N ALA A 24 -17.17 2.28 1.47
CA ALA A 24 -16.84 0.87 1.32
C ALA A 24 -15.47 0.66 0.65
N GLU A 25 -15.15 1.43 -0.39
CA GLU A 25 -13.84 1.41 -1.03
C GLU A 25 -12.73 1.83 -0.06
N ARG A 26 -12.93 2.87 0.74
CA ARG A 26 -11.96 3.30 1.76
C ARG A 26 -11.71 2.21 2.80
N GLU A 27 -12.77 1.55 3.27
CA GLU A 27 -12.63 0.46 4.24
C GLU A 27 -11.91 -0.76 3.63
N ALA A 28 -12.21 -1.11 2.37
CA ALA A 28 -11.50 -2.17 1.66
C ALA A 28 -10.00 -1.86 1.51
N HIS A 29 -9.65 -0.62 1.14
CA HIS A 29 -8.25 -0.19 1.04
C HIS A 29 -7.56 -0.15 2.42
N ARG A 30 -8.27 0.24 3.48
CA ARG A 30 -7.75 0.21 4.85
C ARG A 30 -7.43 -1.22 5.29
N LEU A 31 -8.34 -2.17 5.05
CA LEU A 31 -8.13 -3.58 5.37
C LEU A 31 -6.96 -4.16 4.57
N ALA A 32 -6.90 -3.89 3.27
CA ALA A 32 -5.79 -4.31 2.41
C ALA A 32 -4.44 -3.76 2.90
N ALA A 33 -4.38 -2.49 3.32
CA ALA A 33 -3.18 -1.89 3.89
C ALA A 33 -2.76 -2.57 5.21
N VAL A 34 -3.72 -2.88 6.09
CA VAL A 34 -3.44 -3.58 7.36
C VAL A 34 -2.88 -4.98 7.11
N ASP A 35 -3.48 -5.75 6.19
CA ASP A 35 -3.01 -7.11 5.90
C ASP A 35 -1.63 -7.10 5.23
N LEU A 36 -1.34 -6.09 4.39
CA LEU A 36 0.00 -5.90 3.83
C LEU A 36 1.03 -5.53 4.89
N LEU A 37 0.70 -4.64 5.83
CA LEU A 37 1.61 -4.29 6.93
C LEU A 37 1.90 -5.51 7.81
N ARG A 38 0.92 -6.38 8.05
CA ARG A 38 1.13 -7.66 8.73
C ARG A 38 2.02 -8.60 7.93
N GLY A 39 1.83 -8.68 6.60
CA GLY A 39 2.69 -9.45 5.71
C GLY A 39 4.14 -8.95 5.72
N LEU A 40 4.33 -7.63 5.72
CA LEU A 40 5.64 -7.00 5.83
C LEU A 40 6.30 -7.30 7.18
N GLN A 41 5.56 -7.19 8.29
CA GLN A 41 6.05 -7.57 9.62
C GLN A 41 6.55 -9.02 9.63
N ALA A 42 5.76 -9.96 9.09
CA ALA A 42 6.15 -11.36 9.02
C ALA A 42 7.37 -11.61 8.11
N ALA A 43 7.57 -10.79 7.08
CA ALA A 43 8.77 -10.83 6.25
C ALA A 43 10.01 -10.30 7.00
N CYS A 44 9.86 -9.20 7.75
CA CYS A 44 10.90 -8.67 8.64
C CYS A 44 11.34 -9.70 9.67
N ASP A 45 10.38 -10.37 10.33
CA ASP A 45 10.68 -11.38 11.36
C ASP A 45 11.44 -12.57 10.78
N ARG A 46 11.07 -13.02 9.56
CA ARG A 46 11.78 -14.08 8.84
C ARG A 46 13.19 -13.66 8.42
N PHE A 47 13.35 -12.43 7.93
CA PHE A 47 14.66 -11.90 7.59
C PHE A 47 15.56 -11.78 8.83
N ALA A 48 15.04 -11.25 9.93
CA ALA A 48 15.76 -11.15 11.19
C ALA A 48 16.19 -12.53 11.73
N ALA A 49 15.33 -13.54 11.60
CA ALA A 49 15.66 -14.91 11.98
C ALA A 49 16.72 -15.56 11.06
N ALA A 50 16.83 -15.12 9.82
CA ALA A 50 17.82 -15.62 8.85
C ALA A 50 19.18 -14.92 8.96
N LEU A 51 19.26 -13.78 9.64
CA LEU A 51 20.52 -13.06 9.84
C LEU A 51 21.46 -13.87 10.75
N PRO A 52 22.77 -13.91 10.43
CA PRO A 52 23.75 -14.50 11.33
C PRO A 52 23.76 -13.74 12.67
N PRO A 53 24.01 -14.42 13.79
CA PRO A 53 24.22 -13.73 15.05
C PRO A 53 25.39 -12.75 14.91
N PRO A 54 25.36 -11.60 15.62
CA PRO A 54 26.39 -10.56 15.49
C PRO A 54 27.80 -11.03 15.89
N THR A 55 27.90 -12.18 16.56
CA THR A 55 29.15 -12.83 16.97
C THR A 55 29.67 -13.83 15.94
N ALA A 56 28.96 -14.08 14.83
CA ALA A 56 29.40 -15.01 13.81
C ALA A 56 30.62 -14.45 13.07
N GLU A 57 31.67 -15.26 12.92
CA GLU A 57 32.83 -14.89 12.11
C GLU A 57 32.42 -14.67 10.64
N ARG A 58 32.94 -13.58 10.06
CA ARG A 58 32.74 -13.23 8.64
C ARG A 58 33.34 -14.33 7.77
N GLY A 59 32.49 -15.22 7.24
CA GLY A 59 32.89 -16.32 6.36
C GLY A 59 32.50 -17.72 6.84
N GLY A 60 31.96 -17.88 8.05
CA GLY A 60 31.57 -19.18 8.61
C GLY A 60 30.14 -19.64 8.29
N GLN A 61 29.35 -18.87 7.55
CA GLN A 61 27.97 -19.25 7.25
C GLN A 61 27.93 -20.36 6.21
N SER A 62 27.17 -21.44 6.49
CA SER A 62 26.88 -22.48 5.50
C SER A 62 26.18 -21.89 4.28
N LEU A 63 26.38 -22.52 3.11
CA LEU A 63 25.71 -22.10 1.87
C LEU A 63 24.18 -22.13 2.00
N GLU A 64 23.64 -23.06 2.78
CA GLU A 64 22.20 -23.13 3.08
C GLU A 64 21.72 -21.91 3.88
N ALA A 65 22.47 -21.47 4.89
CA ALA A 65 22.13 -20.28 5.68
C ALA A 65 22.22 -19.01 4.82
N GLN A 66 23.20 -18.92 3.93
CA GLN A 66 23.31 -17.81 2.97
C GLN A 66 22.13 -17.78 1.99
N ALA A 67 21.72 -18.93 1.46
CA ALA A 67 20.57 -19.05 0.57
C ALA A 67 19.25 -18.69 1.28
N ALA A 68 19.07 -19.13 2.54
CA ALA A 68 17.91 -18.76 3.35
C ALA A 68 17.84 -17.25 3.61
N MET A 69 18.99 -16.61 3.86
CA MET A 69 19.07 -15.15 4.05
C MET A 69 18.73 -14.40 2.76
N LEU A 70 19.21 -14.86 1.60
CA LEU A 70 18.86 -14.28 0.30
C LEU A 70 17.36 -14.39 0.01
N ALA A 71 16.77 -15.58 0.21
CA ALA A 71 15.34 -15.78 0.01
C ALA A 71 14.49 -14.90 0.95
N ALA A 72 14.89 -14.77 2.22
CA ALA A 72 14.21 -13.91 3.17
C ALA A 72 14.32 -12.42 2.78
N MET A 73 15.46 -12.00 2.22
CA MET A 73 15.65 -10.64 1.72
C MET A 73 14.79 -10.34 0.50
N GLU A 74 14.65 -11.30 -0.43
CA GLU A 74 13.76 -11.18 -1.58
C GLU A 74 12.29 -11.07 -1.16
N ASP A 75 11.86 -11.89 -0.21
CA ASP A 75 10.51 -11.85 0.35
C ASP A 75 10.23 -10.51 1.04
N PHE A 76 11.19 -9.99 1.82
CA PHE A 76 11.09 -8.67 2.43
C PHE A 76 10.96 -7.57 1.37
N ASN A 77 11.83 -7.56 0.35
CA ASN A 77 11.79 -6.54 -0.71
C ASN A 77 10.47 -6.57 -1.49
N ARG A 78 9.93 -7.76 -1.74
CA ARG A 78 8.61 -7.93 -2.36
C ARG A 78 7.50 -7.35 -1.48
N ALA A 79 7.51 -7.67 -0.19
CA ALA A 79 6.53 -7.17 0.76
C ALA A 79 6.61 -5.64 0.94
N ASP A 80 7.82 -5.07 1.01
CA ASP A 80 8.04 -3.62 1.13
C ASP A 80 7.53 -2.88 -0.10
N THR A 81 7.81 -3.41 -1.30
CA THR A 81 7.32 -2.83 -2.55
C THR A 81 5.78 -2.83 -2.60
N ALA A 82 5.15 -3.95 -2.25
CA ALA A 82 3.69 -4.05 -2.22
C ALA A 82 3.06 -3.09 -1.19
N ALA A 83 3.65 -2.97 0.00
CA ALA A 83 3.19 -2.05 1.03
C ALA A 83 3.29 -0.59 0.57
N ARG A 84 4.39 -0.18 -0.07
CA ARG A 84 4.55 1.17 -0.63
C ARG A 84 3.51 1.50 -1.68
N THR A 85 3.23 0.58 -2.61
CA THR A 85 2.23 0.79 -3.67
C THR A 85 0.82 1.00 -3.09
N VAL A 86 0.44 0.22 -2.07
CA VAL A 86 -0.88 0.37 -1.45
C VAL A 86 -0.97 1.61 -0.57
N LEU A 87 0.08 1.94 0.18
CA LEU A 87 0.11 3.20 0.95
C LEU A 87 0.03 4.42 0.03
N ALA A 88 0.70 4.40 -1.12
CA ALA A 88 0.59 5.47 -2.12
C ALA A 88 -0.83 5.58 -2.68
N SER A 89 -1.45 4.44 -3.02
CA SER A 89 -2.85 4.39 -3.51
C SER A 89 -3.84 4.88 -2.44
N TYR A 90 -3.63 4.51 -1.18
CA TYR A 90 -4.46 4.94 -0.06
C TYR A 90 -4.30 6.45 0.22
N GLY A 91 -3.07 6.98 0.16
CA GLY A 91 -2.83 8.43 0.25
C GLY A 91 -3.53 9.22 -0.85
N ALA A 92 -3.43 8.76 -2.11
CA ALA A 92 -4.14 9.38 -3.23
C ALA A 92 -5.67 9.36 -3.04
N LEU A 93 -6.23 8.29 -2.48
CA LEU A 93 -7.66 8.23 -2.14
C LEU A 93 -8.06 9.23 -1.04
N LEU A 94 -7.22 9.44 -0.04
CA LEU A 94 -7.48 10.45 1.01
C LEU A 94 -7.43 11.88 0.45
N ASP A 95 -6.50 12.16 -0.47
CA ASP A 95 -6.37 13.45 -1.14
C ASP A 95 -7.60 13.76 -2.02
N VAL A 96 -8.07 12.78 -2.81
CA VAL A 96 -9.29 12.92 -3.63
C VAL A 96 -10.53 13.18 -2.79
N GLN A 97 -10.57 12.67 -1.56
CA GLN A 97 -11.70 12.84 -0.63
C GLN A 97 -11.60 14.12 0.22
N GLY A 98 -10.51 14.91 0.12
CA GLY A 98 -10.34 16.16 0.85
C GLY A 98 -10.18 15.98 2.37
N VAL A 99 -9.63 14.84 2.80
CA VAL A 99 -9.46 14.48 4.23
C VAL A 99 -8.02 14.74 4.73
N ALA A 100 -7.12 15.21 3.85
CA ALA A 100 -5.71 15.48 4.15
C ALA A 100 -5.47 16.86 4.80
#